data_AF-A0A800EWZ0-F1
#
_entry.id   AF-A0A800EWZ0-F1
#
_cell.length_a   1.000
_cell.length_b   1.000
_cell.length_c   1.000
_cell.angle_alpha   90.00
_cell.angle_beta   90.00
_cell.angle_gamma   90.00
#
_symmetry.space_group_name_H-M   'P 1'
#
loop_
_entity.id
_entity.type
_entity.pdbx_description
1 polymer ?
#
loop_
_entity_poly.entity_id
_entity_poly.type
_entity_poly.pdbx_seq_one_letter_code
_entity_poly.pdbx_strand_id
1 'polypeptide(L)'
;MRTTQAAIREAAQSSPEGAVAFTSSPAPQLVFQVIDTSSEGMVIEFRFAEPSADHAPHSVSQLAFTAFMDGLSTYIKSSPVRTLWGNVPPRGDAARRLGNESVPLDDRMEQVVAELERLGDVSLQLGERRISLTRGGVEITP
;
A
#
# COMPACT_ATOMS: atom_id res chain seq x y z
N MET A 1 0.66 -3.37 9.15
CA MET A 1 0.07 -3.47 7.80
C MET A 1 -1.38 -2.97 7.69
N ARG A 2 -1.95 -2.32 8.72
CA ARG A 2 -3.38 -1.90 8.64
C ARG A 2 -3.53 -0.68 7.74
N THR A 3 -2.53 0.21 7.73
CA THR A 3 -2.53 1.41 6.90
C THR A 3 -2.39 1.04 5.43
N THR A 4 -1.45 0.16 5.08
CA THR A 4 -1.28 -0.34 3.71
C THR A 4 -2.55 -1.02 3.20
N GLN A 5 -3.21 -1.85 4.02
CA GLN A 5 -4.48 -2.48 3.65
C GLN A 5 -5.60 -1.46 3.40
N ALA A 6 -5.69 -0.40 4.22
CA ALA A 6 -6.68 0.67 4.01
C ALA A 6 -6.39 1.43 2.71
N ALA A 7 -5.13 1.80 2.47
CA ALA A 7 -4.72 2.50 1.26
C ALA A 7 -4.99 1.68 -0.02
N ILE A 8 -4.76 0.36 0.00
CA ILE A 8 -5.10 -0.53 -1.12
C ILE A 8 -6.62 -0.56 -1.38
N ARG A 9 -7.45 -0.60 -0.32
CA ARG A 9 -8.91 -0.54 -0.45
C ARG A 9 -9.41 0.81 -0.97
N GLU A 10 -8.79 1.90 -0.54
CA GLU A 10 -9.09 3.25 -1.05
C GLU A 10 -8.70 3.37 -2.52
N ALA A 11 -7.52 2.89 -2.89
CA ALA A 11 -7.08 2.84 -4.29
C ALA A 11 -8.04 2.03 -5.17
N ALA A 12 -8.51 0.87 -4.67
CA ALA A 12 -9.52 0.08 -5.37
C ALA A 12 -10.81 0.87 -5.64
N GLN A 13 -11.25 1.69 -4.69
CA GLN A 13 -12.49 2.48 -4.80
C GLN A 13 -12.32 3.81 -5.57
N SER A 14 -11.07 4.20 -5.88
CA SER A 14 -10.79 5.45 -6.59
C SER A 14 -11.11 5.40 -8.09
N SER A 15 -11.25 4.22 -8.70
CA SER A 15 -11.71 4.08 -10.09
C SER A 15 -13.20 3.74 -10.16
N PRO A 16 -13.89 4.12 -11.26
CA PRO A 16 -15.28 3.75 -11.47
C PRO A 16 -15.51 2.23 -11.43
N GLU A 17 -14.63 1.44 -12.06
CA GLU A 17 -14.74 -0.02 -12.13
C GLU A 17 -14.61 -0.66 -10.74
N GLY A 18 -13.63 -0.20 -9.95
CA GLY A 18 -13.45 -0.71 -8.61
C GLY A 18 -14.54 -0.23 -7.64
N ALA A 19 -15.01 1.01 -7.76
CA ALA A 19 -16.18 1.47 -7.01
C ALA A 19 -17.42 0.61 -7.28
N VAL A 20 -17.67 0.24 -8.54
CA VAL A 20 -18.76 -0.68 -8.92
C VAL A 20 -18.55 -2.08 -8.37
N ALA A 21 -17.32 -2.60 -8.37
CA ALA A 21 -17.04 -3.90 -7.76
C ALA A 21 -17.39 -3.92 -6.26
N PHE A 22 -17.10 -2.83 -5.54
CA PHE A 22 -17.39 -2.71 -4.11
C PHE A 22 -18.87 -2.42 -3.76
N THR A 23 -19.70 -2.04 -4.73
CA THR A 23 -21.16 -1.97 -4.53
C THR A 23 -21.86 -3.31 -4.77
N SER A 24 -21.14 -4.30 -5.30
CA SER A 24 -21.65 -5.66 -5.51
C SER A 24 -21.82 -6.39 -4.17
N SER A 25 -22.78 -7.31 -4.10
CA SER A 25 -23.02 -8.15 -2.93
C SER A 25 -22.82 -9.64 -3.28
N PRO A 26 -21.80 -10.31 -2.70
CA PRO A 26 -20.91 -9.80 -1.66
C PRO A 26 -19.73 -9.02 -2.27
N ALA A 27 -19.21 -8.04 -1.54
CA ALA A 27 -18.12 -7.20 -2.02
C ALA A 27 -16.76 -7.96 -2.03
N PRO A 28 -15.80 -7.55 -2.88
CA PRO A 28 -14.49 -8.17 -2.95
C PRO A 28 -13.73 -8.04 -1.63
N GLN A 29 -13.03 -9.10 -1.22
CA GLN A 29 -12.28 -9.13 0.03
C GLN A 29 -10.79 -8.95 -0.22
N LEU A 30 -10.15 -8.00 0.47
CA LEU A 30 -8.69 -7.91 0.49
C LEU A 30 -8.14 -9.02 1.39
N VAL A 31 -7.50 -10.00 0.77
CA VAL A 31 -6.76 -11.08 1.42
C VAL A 31 -5.30 -10.68 1.50
N PHE A 32 -4.67 -10.98 2.63
CA PHE A 32 -3.23 -10.87 2.83
C PHE A 32 -2.73 -12.24 3.31
N GLN A 33 -1.69 -12.76 2.69
CA GLN A 33 -1.13 -14.06 3.05
C GLN A 33 0.40 -14.03 2.99
N VAL A 34 1.04 -14.70 3.95
CA VAL A 34 2.49 -14.93 3.91
C VAL A 34 2.71 -16.12 2.98
N ILE A 35 3.42 -15.91 1.87
CA ILE A 35 3.66 -16.95 0.86
C ILE A 35 5.07 -17.53 0.94
N ASP A 36 6.00 -16.80 1.56
CA ASP A 36 7.35 -17.28 1.83
C ASP A 36 7.89 -16.66 3.13
N THR A 37 8.66 -17.44 3.87
CA THR A 37 9.41 -17.00 5.05
C THR A 37 10.74 -17.72 5.04
N SER A 38 11.79 -16.98 4.69
CA SER A 38 13.14 -17.48 4.55
C SER A 38 14.12 -16.66 5.40
N SER A 39 15.38 -17.05 5.40
CA SER A 39 16.44 -16.24 6.02
C SER A 39 16.66 -14.90 5.33
N GLU A 40 16.20 -14.75 4.08
CA GLU A 40 16.33 -13.50 3.31
C GLU A 40 15.18 -12.53 3.56
N GLY A 41 14.07 -13.00 4.12
CA GLY A 41 12.94 -12.16 4.48
C GLY A 41 11.60 -12.89 4.48
N MET A 42 10.53 -12.10 4.54
CA MET A 42 9.16 -12.57 4.50
C MET A 42 8.46 -11.96 3.29
N VAL A 43 7.83 -12.81 2.47
CA VAL A 43 7.04 -12.37 1.32
C VAL A 43 5.57 -12.42 1.67
N ILE A 44 4.91 -11.28 1.58
CA ILE A 44 3.48 -11.13 1.82
C ILE A 44 2.79 -10.83 0.49
N GLU A 45 1.85 -11.68 0.10
CA GLU A 45 0.96 -11.43 -1.03
C GLU A 45 -0.29 -10.68 -0.56
N PHE A 46 -0.69 -9.66 -1.32
CA PHE A 46 -1.98 -9.00 -1.21
C PHE A 46 -2.78 -9.29 -2.48
N ARG A 47 -4.06 -9.65 -2.32
CA ARG A 47 -4.98 -9.82 -3.45
C ARG A 47 -6.42 -9.49 -3.07
N PHE A 48 -7.19 -8.96 -4.00
CA PHE A 48 -8.64 -9.00 -3.88
C PHE A 48 -9.14 -10.37 -4.33
N ALA A 49 -10.01 -10.97 -3.54
CA ALA A 49 -10.61 -12.26 -3.82
C ALA A 49 -12.14 -12.14 -3.84
N GLU A 50 -12.76 -13.01 -4.63
CA GLU A 50 -14.18 -13.25 -4.53
C GLU A 50 -14.53 -13.75 -3.11
N PRO A 51 -15.66 -13.30 -2.54
CA PRO A 51 -16.17 -13.73 -1.25
C PRO A 51 -16.79 -15.15 -1.34
N SER A 52 -15.96 -16.12 -1.68
CA SER A 52 -16.30 -17.53 -1.84
C SER A 52 -15.29 -18.42 -1.09
N ALA A 53 -15.63 -19.69 -0.86
CA ALA A 53 -14.74 -20.63 -0.19
C ALA A 53 -13.37 -20.74 -0.88
N ASP A 54 -13.36 -20.65 -2.21
CA ASP A 54 -12.16 -20.82 -3.03
C ASP A 54 -11.30 -19.54 -3.10
N HIS A 55 -11.79 -18.40 -2.61
CA HIS A 55 -11.10 -17.11 -2.63
C HIS A 55 -10.43 -16.81 -3.98
N ALA A 56 -11.17 -17.06 -5.07
CA ALA A 56 -10.69 -16.89 -6.43
C ALA A 56 -10.22 -15.43 -6.65
N PRO A 57 -9.13 -15.18 -7.39
CA PRO A 57 -8.66 -13.82 -7.63
C PRO A 57 -9.73 -12.96 -8.31
N HIS A 58 -9.99 -11.78 -7.74
CA HIS A 58 -10.90 -10.81 -8.32
C HIS A 58 -10.14 -9.86 -9.25
N SER A 59 -10.75 -9.55 -10.39
CA SER A 59 -10.25 -8.62 -11.42
C SER A 59 -9.85 -7.24 -10.91
N VAL A 60 -10.42 -6.76 -9.80
CA VAL A 60 -10.12 -5.45 -9.21
C VAL A 60 -8.70 -5.38 -8.65
N SER A 61 -8.05 -6.53 -8.39
CA SER A 61 -6.67 -6.59 -7.90
C SER A 61 -5.72 -5.80 -8.78
N GLN A 62 -5.68 -6.09 -10.08
CA GLN A 62 -4.75 -5.44 -11.01
C GLN A 62 -4.91 -3.91 -10.98
N LEU A 63 -6.16 -3.45 -11.04
CA LEU A 63 -6.50 -2.03 -11.07
C LEU A 63 -6.15 -1.35 -9.74
N ALA A 64 -6.51 -1.96 -8.62
CA ALA A 64 -6.28 -1.41 -7.29
C ALA A 64 -4.78 -1.29 -6.97
N PHE A 65 -4.00 -2.34 -7.26
CA PHE A 65 -2.56 -2.31 -7.00
C PHE A 65 -1.81 -1.39 -7.95
N THR A 66 -2.27 -1.25 -9.21
CA THR A 66 -1.70 -0.27 -10.14
C THR A 66 -1.91 1.15 -9.61
N ALA A 67 -3.15 1.51 -9.26
CA ALA A 67 -3.47 2.82 -8.70
C ALA A 67 -2.74 3.10 -7.38
N PHE A 68 -2.62 2.09 -6.51
CA PHE A 68 -1.84 2.19 -5.28
C PHE A 68 -0.36 2.45 -5.54
N MET A 69 0.27 1.68 -6.44
CA MET A 69 1.68 1.85 -6.81
C MET A 69 1.93 3.20 -7.49
N ASP A 70 0.98 3.72 -8.27
CA ASP A 70 1.04 5.05 -8.88
C ASP A 70 0.93 6.16 -7.84
N GLY A 71 -0.02 6.07 -6.92
CA GLY A 71 -0.17 7.02 -5.81
C GLY A 71 1.09 7.06 -4.95
N LEU A 72 1.61 5.89 -4.57
CA LEU A 72 2.82 5.78 -3.76
C LEU A 72 4.05 6.30 -4.52
N SER A 73 4.23 5.93 -5.79
CA SER A 73 5.34 6.42 -6.60
C SER A 73 5.26 7.93 -6.81
N THR A 74 4.07 8.48 -7.02
CA THR A 74 3.86 9.92 -7.20
C THR A 74 4.20 10.65 -5.92
N TYR A 75 3.68 10.19 -4.78
CA TYR A 75 4.00 10.75 -3.46
C TYR A 75 5.51 10.75 -3.18
N ILE A 76 6.19 9.63 -3.41
CA ILE A 76 7.65 9.52 -3.18
C ILE A 76 8.41 10.50 -4.09
N LYS A 77 7.99 10.65 -5.35
CA LYS A 77 8.65 11.54 -6.32
C LYS A 77 8.34 13.03 -6.06
N SER A 78 7.17 13.36 -5.52
CA SER A 78 6.70 14.73 -5.30
C SER A 78 7.03 15.26 -3.90
N SER A 79 7.20 14.38 -2.91
CA SER A 79 7.45 14.78 -1.53
C SER A 79 8.86 15.39 -1.39
N PRO A 80 8.97 16.67 -0.96
CA PRO A 80 10.27 17.28 -0.66
C PRO A 80 10.86 16.82 0.68
N VAL A 81 10.16 15.96 1.42
CA VAL A 81 10.46 15.69 2.83
C VAL A 81 11.70 14.81 2.96
N ARG A 82 12.82 15.52 3.08
CA ARG A 82 14.07 15.14 3.72
C ARG A 82 14.96 14.27 2.82
N THR A 83 16.10 14.83 2.52
CA THR A 83 17.28 14.30 1.84
C THR A 83 17.89 13.00 2.44
N LEU A 84 17.13 12.16 3.14
CA LEU A 84 17.65 11.60 4.38
C LEU A 84 17.02 10.26 4.76
N TRP A 85 17.78 9.21 4.46
CA TRP A 85 18.25 8.29 5.48
C TRP A 85 19.14 9.00 6.54
N GLY A 86 18.67 10.10 7.13
CA GLY A 86 19.41 10.87 8.13
C GLY A 86 18.53 11.87 8.88
N ASN A 87 18.25 11.61 10.14
CA ASN A 87 17.58 12.54 11.05
C ASN A 87 16.16 12.99 10.64
N VAL A 88 15.22 12.12 10.96
CA VAL A 88 13.84 12.50 11.27
C VAL A 88 13.83 13.00 12.73
N PRO A 89 13.58 14.30 13.03
CA PRO A 89 13.24 14.72 14.36
C PRO A 89 11.92 14.04 14.76
N PRO A 90 11.75 13.68 16.03
CA PRO A 90 10.55 13.02 16.49
C PRO A 90 9.36 13.95 16.25
N ARG A 91 8.51 13.62 15.26
CA ARG A 91 7.23 14.30 15.08
C ARG A 91 6.31 13.80 16.18
N GLY A 92 6.37 14.48 17.33
CA GLY A 92 5.23 14.57 18.22
C GLY A 92 4.01 15.04 17.43
N ASP A 93 2.85 14.47 17.75
CA ASP A 93 1.50 14.88 17.32
C ASP A 93 0.91 14.36 16.00
N ALA A 94 1.59 13.57 15.17
CA ALA A 94 0.89 12.86 14.08
C ALA A 94 -0.04 11.73 14.59
N ALA A 95 0.16 11.28 15.83
CA ALA A 95 -0.71 10.29 16.49
C ALA A 95 -2.10 10.83 16.87
N ARG A 96 -2.40 12.12 16.63
CA ARG A 96 -3.62 12.77 17.12
C ARG A 96 -4.78 12.86 16.12
N ARG A 97 -4.67 12.21 14.95
CA ARG A 97 -5.77 12.12 13.97
C ARG A 97 -6.15 10.68 13.63
N LEU A 98 -6.40 9.87 14.66
CA LEU A 98 -7.34 8.76 14.52
C LEU A 98 -8.76 9.35 14.57
N GLY A 99 -9.15 10.00 13.48
CA GLY A 99 -10.48 10.59 13.29
C GLY A 99 -10.94 10.26 11.89
N ASN A 100 -12.13 9.68 11.79
CA ASN A 100 -12.76 9.12 10.60
C ASN A 100 -13.22 10.22 9.63
N GLU A 101 -12.28 10.95 9.03
CA GLU A 101 -12.49 11.93 7.97
C GLU A 101 -11.62 11.54 6.77
N SER A 102 -12.13 11.71 5.54
CA SER A 102 -11.42 11.38 4.30
C SER A 102 -10.04 12.04 4.28
N VAL A 103 -9.01 11.26 4.60
CA VAL A 103 -7.63 11.71 4.63
C VAL A 103 -7.20 12.01 3.19
N PRO A 104 -6.60 13.18 2.88
CA PRO A 104 -6.04 13.44 1.57
C PRO A 104 -5.11 12.31 1.12
N LEU A 105 -5.13 11.95 -0.18
CA LEU A 105 -4.34 10.83 -0.71
C LEU A 105 -2.86 10.91 -0.31
N ASP A 106 -2.29 12.12 -0.28
CA ASP A 106 -0.90 12.37 0.11
C ASP A 106 -0.64 12.05 1.59
N ASP A 107 -1.54 12.45 2.49
CA ASP A 107 -1.48 12.14 3.92
C ASP A 107 -1.59 10.61 4.16
N ARG A 108 -2.38 9.91 3.33
CA ARG A 108 -2.47 8.44 3.38
C ARG A 108 -1.17 7.80 2.94
N MET A 109 -0.56 8.27 1.85
CA MET A 109 0.71 7.73 1.35
C MET A 109 1.87 8.02 2.31
N GLU A 110 1.88 9.16 3.01
CA GLU A 110 2.82 9.43 4.12
C GLU A 110 2.73 8.34 5.20
N GLN A 111 1.52 7.99 5.62
CA GLN A 111 1.32 6.95 6.63
C GLN A 111 1.73 5.56 6.13
N VAL A 112 1.55 5.27 4.84
CA VAL A 112 2.00 4.01 4.21
C VAL A 112 3.52 3.93 4.26
N VAL A 113 4.22 4.99 3.82
CA VAL A 113 5.69 5.03 3.86
C VAL A 113 6.19 4.82 5.29
N ALA A 114 5.63 5.53 6.28
CA ALA A 114 6.01 5.37 7.68
C ALA A 114 5.66 3.98 8.27
N GLU A 115 4.66 3.28 7.74
CA GLU A 115 4.38 1.88 8.10
C GLU A 115 5.41 0.94 7.49
N LEU A 116 5.80 1.12 6.23
CA LEU A 116 6.78 0.29 5.53
C LEU A 116 8.19 0.48 6.11
N GLU A 117 8.61 1.71 6.41
CA GLU A 117 9.91 2.00 7.03
C GLU A 117 10.11 1.29 8.38
N ARG A 118 9.04 1.17 9.17
CA ARG A 118 9.08 0.48 10.46
C ARG A 118 9.33 -1.03 10.33
N LEU A 119 9.11 -1.60 9.14
CA LEU A 119 9.37 -3.00 8.86
C LEU A 119 10.83 -3.25 8.44
N GLY A 120 11.61 -2.19 8.16
CA GLY A 120 12.98 -2.28 7.70
C GLY A 120 13.09 -2.18 6.18
N ASP A 121 13.90 -3.04 5.58
CA ASP A 121 14.05 -3.09 4.13
C ASP A 121 12.85 -3.83 3.52
N VAL A 122 12.09 -3.15 2.65
CA VAL A 122 10.84 -3.65 2.07
C VAL A 122 10.85 -3.43 0.55
N SER A 123 10.38 -4.43 -0.19
CA SER A 123 10.11 -4.30 -1.63
C SER A 123 8.65 -4.61 -1.91
N LEU A 124 7.98 -3.68 -2.58
CA LEU A 124 6.64 -3.86 -3.14
C LEU A 124 6.77 -4.22 -4.61
N GLN A 125 6.07 -5.27 -5.06
CA GLN A 125 6.15 -5.75 -6.44
C GLN A 125 4.75 -6.00 -7.02
N LEU A 126 4.56 -5.58 -8.28
CA LEU A 126 3.37 -5.87 -9.09
C LEU A 126 3.82 -6.20 -10.51
N GLY A 127 3.79 -7.48 -10.88
CA GLY A 127 4.38 -7.93 -12.14
C GLY A 127 5.89 -7.63 -12.18
N GLU A 128 6.33 -6.89 -13.19
CA GLU A 128 7.72 -6.43 -13.34
C GLU A 128 8.02 -5.15 -12.55
N ARG A 129 6.97 -4.40 -12.17
CA ARG A 129 7.10 -3.13 -11.47
C ARG A 129 7.48 -3.34 -10.01
N ARG A 130 8.40 -2.53 -9.50
CA ARG A 130 8.93 -2.64 -8.13
C ARG A 130 9.14 -1.27 -7.47
N ILE A 131 8.83 -1.17 -6.18
CA ILE A 131 9.25 -0.07 -5.31
C ILE A 131 10.00 -0.68 -4.12
N SER A 132 11.30 -0.41 -4.02
CA SER A 132 12.14 -0.87 -2.92
C SER A 132 12.43 0.29 -1.98
N LEU A 133 12.08 0.14 -0.71
CA LEU A 133 12.42 1.05 0.39
C LEU A 133 13.47 0.35 1.25
N THR A 134 14.71 0.83 1.20
CA THR A 134 15.84 0.22 1.94
C THR A 134 16.61 1.30 2.67
N ARG A 135 17.39 0.93 3.69
CA ARG A 135 18.25 1.87 4.42
C ARG A 135 19.19 2.75 3.58
N GLY A 136 19.45 2.38 2.33
CA GLY A 136 20.28 3.14 1.41
C GLY A 136 19.52 4.13 0.53
N GLY A 137 18.19 4.03 0.44
CA GLY A 137 17.39 4.85 -0.46
C GLY A 137 16.08 4.19 -0.89
N VAL A 138 15.38 4.87 -1.78
CA VAL A 138 14.22 4.32 -2.48
C VAL A 138 14.58 4.10 -3.95
N GLU A 139 14.27 2.92 -4.46
CA GLU A 139 14.39 2.57 -5.88
C GLU A 139 13.01 2.27 -6.46
N ILE A 140 12.71 2.84 -7.62
CA ILE A 140 11.43 2.64 -8.33
C ILE A 140 11.75 2.11 -9.72
N THR A 141 11.39 0.85 -9.96
CA THR A 141 11.40 0.22 -11.27
C THR A 141 9.99 0.29 -11.85
N PRO A 142 9.76 0.98 -12.98
CA PRO A 142 8.45 1.13 -13.60
C PRO A 142 7.88 -0.19 -14.14
#